data_AF-A0A8X7U6K8-F1
#
_entry.id   AF-A0A8X7U6K8-F1
#
_cell.length_a   1.000
_cell.length_b   1.000
_cell.length_c   1.000
_cell.angle_alpha   90.00
_cell.angle_beta   90.00
_cell.angle_gamma   90.00
#
_symmetry.space_group_name_H-M   'P 1'
#
loop_
_entity.id
_entity.type
_entity.pdbx_description
1 polymer ?
#
loop_
_entity_poly.entity_id
_entity_poly.type
_entity_poly.pdbx_seq_one_letter_code
_entity_poly.pdbx_strand_id
1 'polypeptide(L)' 'MYGSFFVDEKKKVAVVVDKDSNRYHPTRNMAYIIGKKGYVKQVDLGESRNLNCFPRVCSFVPSSMQINHRGNHNTL' A
#
# COMPACT_ATOMS: atom_id res chain seq x y z
N MET A 1 -3.72 -13.26 12.05
CA MET A 1 -2.79 -12.12 11.97
C MET A 1 -2.00 -12.32 10.69
N TYR A 2 -2.30 -11.56 9.64
CA TYR A 2 -1.59 -11.70 8.37
C TYR A 2 -1.38 -10.33 7.75
N GLY A 3 -0.12 -10.01 7.43
CA GLY A 3 0.21 -8.94 6.50
C GLY A 3 -0.47 -9.16 5.15
N SER A 4 -0.48 -8.13 4.32
CA SER A 4 -1.05 -8.22 2.98
C SER A 4 0.03 -7.96 1.94
N PHE A 5 -0.21 -8.39 0.71
CA PHE A 5 0.74 -8.22 -0.37
C PHE A 5 0.05 -7.87 -1.68
N PHE A 6 0.80 -7.27 -2.59
CA PHE A 6 0.42 -7.19 -4.00
C PHE A 6 1.63 -7.49 -4.88
N VAL A 7 1.34 -7.95 -6.09
CA VAL A 7 2.35 -8.27 -7.10
C VAL A 7 2.13 -7.38 -8.31
N ASP A 8 3.18 -6.73 -8.78
CA ASP A 8 3.20 -6.06 -10.07
C ASP A 8 4.02 -6.94 -11.04
N GLU A 9 3.32 -7.74 -11.85
CA GLU A 9 3.95 -8.67 -12.79
C GLU A 9 4.78 -7.96 -13.87
N LYS A 10 4.34 -6.77 -14.30
CA LYS A 10 5.04 -5.96 -15.30
C LYS A 10 6.37 -5.45 -14.75
N LYS A 11 6.38 -4.96 -13.51
CA LYS A 11 7.60 -4.52 -12.82
C LYS A 11 8.40 -5.68 -12.24
N LYS A 12 7.82 -6.88 -12.15
CA LYS A 12 8.41 -8.08 -11.53
C LYS A 12 8.83 -7.82 -10.08
N VAL A 13 7.92 -7.21 -9.33
CA VAL A 13 8.10 -6.84 -7.91
C VAL A 13 6.89 -7.31 -7.11
N ALA A 14 7.15 -7.84 -5.91
CA ALA A 14 6.14 -8.03 -4.88
C ALA A 14 6.34 -7.00 -3.78
N VAL A 15 5.25 -6.45 -3.24
CA VAL A 15 5.28 -5.60 -2.05
C VAL A 15 4.48 -6.30 -0.97
N VAL A 16 5.12 -6.56 0.15
CA VAL A 16 4.48 -7.09 1.36
C VAL A 16 4.39 -5.95 2.35
N VAL A 17 3.21 -5.72 2.92
CA VAL A 17 3.05 -4.84 4.08
C VAL A 17 2.72 -5.67 5.31
N ASP A 18 3.46 -5.41 6.37
CA ASP A 18 3.26 -6.03 7.67
C ASP A 18 3.67 -5.05 8.76
N LYS A 19 3.57 -5.45 10.01
CA LYS A 19 4.23 -4.72 11.08
C LYS A 19 5.68 -5.18 11.25
N ASP A 20 6.49 -4.33 11.88
CA ASP A 20 7.85 -4.68 12.30
C ASP A 20 7.82 -5.97 13.13
N SER A 21 8.29 -7.07 12.55
CA SER A 21 8.30 -8.39 13.17
C SER A 21 9.41 -8.55 14.22
N ASN A 22 10.32 -7.58 14.33
CA ASN A 22 11.50 -7.67 15.19
C ASN A 22 11.23 -7.19 16.63
N ARG A 23 9.96 -6.97 17.00
CA ARG A 23 9.57 -6.46 18.33
C ARG A 23 8.44 -7.27 18.94
N TYR A 24 8.52 -7.48 20.25
CA TYR A 24 7.46 -8.08 21.06
C TYR A 24 6.14 -7.29 20.97
N HIS A 25 6.24 -5.97 20.77
CA HIS A 25 5.13 -5.07 20.51
C HIS A 25 5.38 -4.30 19.21
N PRO A 26 4.85 -4.79 18.07
CA PRO A 26 5.06 -4.16 16.78
C PRO A 26 4.31 -2.82 16.67
N THR A 27 5.05 -1.71 16.76
CA THR A 27 4.51 -0.34 16.72
C THR A 27 4.59 0.32 15.35
N ARG A 28 5.33 -0.24 14.39
CA ARG A 28 5.52 0.36 13.06
C ARG A 28 4.97 -0.51 11.95
N ASN A 29 4.40 0.13 10.94
CA ASN A 29 4.02 -0.50 9.69
C ASN A 29 5.22 -0.47 8.75
N MET A 30 5.51 -1.60 8.12
CA MET A 30 6.65 -1.80 7.23
C MET A 30 6.15 -2.24 5.85
N ALA A 31 6.84 -1.81 4.81
CA ALA A 31 6.74 -2.38 3.47
C ALA A 31 8.07 -3.04 3.08
N TYR A 32 7.98 -4.26 2.56
CA TYR A 32 9.09 -5.02 2.01
C TYR A 32 8.90 -5.12 0.50
N ILE A 33 9.77 -4.45 -0.25
CA ILE A 33 9.77 -4.47 -1.71
C ILE A 33 10.74 -5.57 -2.14
N ILE A 34 10.21 -6.63 -2.73
CA ILE A 34 10.94 -7.82 -3.17
C ILE A 34 11.04 -7.78 -4.69
N GLY A 35 12.26 -7.63 -5.19
CA GLY A 35 12.59 -7.64 -6.60
C GLY A 35 13.24 -8.93 -7.06
N LYS A 36 13.70 -8.96 -8.30
CA LYS A 36 14.44 -10.09 -8.87
C LYS A 36 15.72 -10.37 -8.09
N LYS A 37 16.18 -11.63 -8.18
CA LYS A 37 17.45 -12.10 -7.59
C LYS A 37 17.54 -11.88 -6.07
N GLY A 38 16.38 -11.91 -5.39
CA GLY A 38 16.33 -11.75 -3.93
C GLY A 38 16.61 -10.32 -3.44
N TYR A 39 16.55 -9.31 -4.30
CA TYR A 39 16.61 -7.91 -3.84
C TYR A 39 15.46 -7.63 -2.87
N VAL A 40 15.77 -7.15 -1.68
CA VAL A 40 14.77 -6.74 -0.67
C VAL A 40 15.10 -5.33 -0.20
N LYS A 41 14.12 -4.43 -0.31
CA LYS A 41 14.17 -3.10 0.31
C LYS A 41 13.10 -2.97 1.36
N GLN A 42 13.49 -2.55 2.55
CA GLN A 42 12.57 -2.22 3.64
C GLN A 42 12.22 -0.74 3.61
N VAL A 43 10.95 -0.42 3.83
CA VAL A 43 10.43 0.94 3.87
C VAL A 43 9.56 1.09 5.11
N ASP A 44 9.87 2.08 5.94
CA ASP A 44 9.06 2.45 7.10
C ASP A 44 7.85 3.26 6.65
N LEU A 45 6.64 2.77 6.93
CA LEU A 45 5.37 3.44 6.61
C LEU A 45 4.86 4.28 7.79
N GLY A 46 5.61 4.34 8.89
CA GLY A 46 5.28 5.08 10.09
C GLY A 46 4.62 4.24 11.17
N GLU A 47 4.21 4.92 12.24
CA GLU A 47 3.62 4.27 13.40
C GLU A 47 2.22 3.71 13.12
N SER A 48 1.96 2.55 13.70
CA SER A 48 0.66 1.91 13.71
C SER A 48 -0.15 2.47 14.88
N ARG A 49 -1.26 3.14 14.57
CA ARG A 49 -2.19 3.68 15.58
C ARG A 49 -2.92 2.60 16.38
N ASN A 50 -2.90 1.35 15.92
CA ASN A 50 -3.56 0.24 16.58
C ASN A 50 -2.71 -1.03 16.48
N LEU A 51 -2.30 -1.57 17.62
CA LEU A 51 -1.48 -2.79 17.71
C LEU A 51 -2.11 -4.00 17.01
N ASN A 52 -3.44 -4.08 16.98
CA ASN A 52 -4.19 -5.20 16.40
C ASN A 52 -4.59 -4.97 14.92
N CYS A 53 -4.33 -3.78 14.38
CA CYS A 53 -4.66 -3.44 12.99
C CYS A 53 -3.42 -3.56 12.10
N PHE A 54 -3.47 -4.48 11.13
CA PHE A 54 -2.38 -4.72 10.19
C PHE A 54 -2.53 -3.86 8.93
N PRO A 55 -1.42 -3.35 8.36
CA PRO A 55 -1.49 -2.56 7.14
C PRO A 55 -2.08 -3.39 6.00
N ARG A 56 -2.94 -2.75 5.20
CA ARG A 56 -3.55 -3.35 4.02
C ARG A 56 -3.11 -2.60 2.77
N VAL A 57 -2.73 -3.34 1.74
CA VAL A 57 -2.56 -2.81 0.38
C VAL A 57 -3.84 -2.95 -0.42
N CYS A 58 -4.12 -1.96 -1.26
CA CYS A 58 -5.20 -2.00 -2.24
C CYS A 58 -4.61 -1.63 -3.60
N SER A 59 -5.02 -2.34 -4.65
CA SER A 59 -4.67 -1.97 -6.02
C SER A 59 -5.37 -0.67 -6.37
N PHE A 60 -4.62 0.42 -6.41
CA PHE A 60 -5.13 1.69 -6.93
C PHE A 60 -5.14 1.61 -8.44
N VAL A 61 -6.32 1.40 -9.02
CA VAL A 61 -6.54 1.63 -10.44
C VAL A 61 -7.01 3.07 -10.56
N PRO A 62 -6.16 4.02 -11.02
CA PRO A 62 -6.65 5.33 -11.35
C PRO A 62 -7.74 5.10 -12.38
N SER A 63 -8.97 5.50 -12.06
CA SER A 63 -10.04 5.41 -13.02
C SER A 63 -9.56 6.16 -14.26
N SER A 64 -9.62 5.51 -15.42
CA SER A 64 -9.62 6.18 -16.73
C SER A 64 -10.85 7.09 -16.91
N MET A 65 -11.45 7.54 -15.80
CA MET A 65 -12.52 8.51 -15.78
C MET A 65 -11.90 9.87 -16.07
N GLN A 66 -12.09 10.33 -17.31
CA GLN A 66 -12.34 11.75 -17.48
C GLN A 66 -13.46 12.13 -16.52
N ILE A 67 -13.12 12.89 -15.49
CA ILE A 67 -14.12 13.65 -14.74
C ILE A 67 -14.59 14.73 -15.72
N ASN A 68 -15.56 14.36 -16.57
CA ASN A 68 -16.24 15.32 -17.43
C ASN A 68 -17.09 16.21 -16.51
N HIS A 69 -16.52 17.34 -16.08
CA HIS A 69 -17.31 18.49 -15.69
C HIS A 69 -18.02 19.02 -16.94
N ARG A 70 -19.08 18.34 -17.38
CA ARG A 70 -19.99 18.91 -18.37
C ARG A 70 -20.82 19.96 -17.64
N GLY A 71 -20.54 21.22 -17.97
CA GLY A 71 -21.10 22.38 -17.31
C GLY A 71 -22.56 22.70 -17.63
N ASN A 72 -22.99 23.75 -16.93
CA ASN A 72 -24.12 24.67 -17.12
C ASN A 72 -25.50 24.31 -16.56
N HIS A 73 -25.95 25.15 -15.60
CA HIS A 73 -26.97 26.15 -15.94
C HIS A 73 -26.75 27.47 -15.16
N ASN A 74 -26.62 28.58 -15.90
CA ASN A 74 -26.83 29.96 -15.42
C ASN A 74 -28.31 30.20 -15.07
N THR A 75 -28.61 31.40 -14.55
CA THR A 75 -29.90 32.05 -14.18
C THR A 75 -30.52 31.58 -12.86
N LEU A 76 -30.86 32.43 -11.88
CA LEU A 76 -31.16 33.88 -11.82
C LEU A 76 -30.45 34.57 -10.65
#